data_AF-S4XJJ6-F1
#
_entry.id   AF-S4XJJ6-F1
#
_cell.length_a   1.000
_cell.length_b   1.000
_cell.length_c   1.000
_cell.angle_alpha   90.00
_cell.angle_beta   90.00
_cell.angle_gamma   90.00
#
_symmetry.space_group_name_H-M   'P 1'
#
loop_
_entity.id
_entity.type
_entity.pdbx_description
1 polymer ?
#
loop_
_entity_poly.entity_id
_entity_poly.type
_entity_poly.pdbx_seq_one_letter_code
_entity_poly.pdbx_strand_id
1 'polypeptide(L)'
;MMALGAVAMSISGSDEITLPPFQGGWAHAEAPSRSGGSAADPDVIAMRAGDVSSPPGGDLEPLVPPADDPDALVLFFSSVVQRCADPWVSVTCDSAPIWQFVLVVPSELFTGGVIDLSDSRISYHEELAYPGCWGTGAGGSGVRGTLETVSSDDASLFVKLRGAANEDLSLDGHYTVDRCGAATVPAPDG
;
A
#
# COMPACT_ATOMS: atom_id res chain seq x y z
N MET A 1 -41.39 51.26 -1.03
CA MET A 1 -40.87 49.91 -1.39
C MET A 1 -40.43 49.23 -0.11
N MET A 2 -40.64 47.91 -0.03
CA MET A 2 -40.83 47.12 1.19
C MET A 2 -39.57 46.85 2.03
N ALA A 3 -39.83 46.47 3.29
CA ALA A 3 -38.91 46.14 4.37
C ALA A 3 -38.65 44.62 4.53
N LEU A 4 -37.82 44.28 5.54
CA LEU A 4 -37.57 42.98 6.21
C LEU A 4 -36.58 42.02 5.50
N GLY A 5 -35.69 41.31 6.19
CA GLY A 5 -35.47 41.11 7.63
C GLY A 5 -34.34 40.08 7.84
N ALA A 6 -33.71 40.08 9.01
CA ALA A 6 -32.64 39.17 9.40
C ALA A 6 -33.18 37.76 9.77
N VAL A 7 -32.35 36.72 9.61
CA VAL A 7 -32.55 35.42 10.26
C VAL A 7 -31.25 35.00 10.95
N ALA A 8 -31.32 34.89 12.27
CA ALA A 8 -30.39 34.14 13.09
C ALA A 8 -30.81 32.66 13.09
N MET A 9 -29.85 31.73 13.07
CA MET A 9 -30.10 30.34 13.44
C MET A 9 -29.25 30.00 14.65
N SER A 10 -29.90 30.01 15.80
CA SER A 10 -29.45 29.34 17.02
C SER A 10 -29.85 27.87 16.90
N ILE A 11 -28.91 26.94 17.08
CA ILE A 11 -29.25 25.55 17.45
C ILE A 11 -28.26 25.11 18.53
N SER A 12 -28.76 25.17 19.77
CA SER A 12 -28.29 24.41 20.92
C SER A 12 -28.95 23.04 20.82
N GLY A 13 -28.21 21.95 20.97
CA GLY A 13 -28.79 20.61 21.09
C GLY A 13 -27.76 19.51 20.88
N SER A 14 -27.46 18.79 21.95
CA SER A 14 -26.81 17.48 21.90
C SER A 14 -27.78 16.50 21.24
N ASP A 15 -27.54 16.15 19.99
CA ASP A 15 -28.20 15.01 19.35
C ASP A 15 -27.14 14.03 18.88
N GLU A 16 -27.18 12.87 19.53
CA GLU A 16 -26.53 11.63 19.17
C GLU A 16 -26.70 11.35 17.68
N ILE A 17 -25.60 11.29 16.92
CA ILE A 17 -25.61 10.88 15.52
C ILE A 17 -25.95 9.39 15.49
N THR A 18 -27.25 9.08 15.44
CA THR A 18 -27.76 7.76 15.10
C THR A 18 -27.61 7.60 13.60
N LEU A 19 -26.58 6.85 13.18
CA LEU A 19 -26.44 6.40 11.79
C LEU A 19 -27.59 5.40 11.49
N PRO A 20 -28.41 5.62 10.45
CA PRO A 20 -29.44 4.64 10.09
C PRO A 20 -28.79 3.34 9.58
N PRO A 21 -29.41 2.16 9.78
CA PRO A 21 -28.91 0.92 9.23
C PRO A 21 -28.94 0.98 7.70
N PHE A 22 -27.80 0.70 7.07
CA PHE A 22 -27.66 0.64 5.62
C PHE A 22 -28.62 -0.39 5.01
N GLN A 23 -29.60 0.08 4.24
CA GLN A 23 -30.41 -0.74 3.33
C GLN A 23 -30.20 -0.26 1.88
N GLY A 24 -29.48 -1.07 1.10
CA GLY A 24 -29.67 -1.21 -0.34
C GLY A 24 -28.84 -0.31 -1.26
N GLY A 25 -28.15 -0.96 -2.21
CA GLY A 25 -27.93 -0.43 -3.56
C GLY A 25 -26.49 -0.07 -3.90
N TRP A 26 -25.78 -1.01 -4.50
CA TRP A 26 -24.51 -0.78 -5.19
C TRP A 26 -24.73 0.20 -6.35
N ALA A 27 -24.46 1.48 -6.12
CA ALA A 27 -24.16 2.39 -7.21
C ALA A 27 -22.71 2.14 -7.63
N HIS A 28 -22.51 1.74 -8.89
CA HIS A 28 -21.19 1.67 -9.50
C HIS A 28 -20.51 3.03 -9.38
N ALA A 29 -19.60 3.17 -8.41
CA ALA A 29 -18.57 4.18 -8.50
C ALA A 29 -17.71 3.78 -9.70
N GLU A 30 -17.75 4.59 -10.76
CA GLU A 30 -16.75 4.55 -11.82
C GLU A 30 -15.38 4.50 -11.13
N ALA A 31 -14.62 3.43 -11.39
CA ALA A 31 -13.24 3.34 -10.97
C ALA A 31 -12.53 4.62 -11.42
N PRO A 32 -11.79 5.32 -10.55
CA PRO A 32 -11.06 6.51 -10.97
C PRO A 32 -10.11 6.11 -12.10
N SER A 33 -10.37 6.66 -13.28
CA SER A 33 -9.51 6.53 -14.45
C SER A 33 -8.06 6.81 -14.05
N ARG A 34 -7.15 5.87 -14.36
CA ARG A 34 -5.70 6.02 -14.19
C ARG A 34 -5.28 7.41 -14.63
N SER A 35 -4.96 8.27 -13.66
CA SER A 35 -4.25 9.50 -13.93
C SER A 35 -2.84 9.07 -14.31
N GLY A 36 -2.38 9.46 -15.49
CA GLY A 36 -1.09 9.04 -16.03
C GLY A 36 0.02 9.24 -15.01
N GLY A 37 0.70 8.14 -14.66
CA GLY A 37 1.90 8.17 -13.84
C GLY A 37 2.93 9.06 -14.52
N SER A 38 3.18 10.22 -13.92
CA SER A 38 4.41 10.95 -14.18
C SER A 38 5.57 10.04 -13.74
N ALA A 39 6.74 10.17 -14.35
CA ALA A 39 7.94 9.39 -14.03
C ALA A 39 8.49 9.59 -12.58
N ALA A 40 7.66 10.11 -11.67
CA ALA A 40 7.96 10.42 -10.28
C ALA A 40 7.12 9.60 -9.26
N ASP A 41 6.04 8.94 -9.70
CA ASP A 41 5.22 8.11 -8.81
C ASP A 41 5.65 6.64 -8.95
N PRO A 42 5.96 5.93 -7.85
CA PRO A 42 6.34 4.53 -7.94
C PRO A 42 5.19 3.64 -8.40
N ASP A 43 5.53 2.58 -9.11
CA ASP A 43 4.64 1.45 -9.33
C ASP A 43 4.50 0.68 -8.01
N VAL A 44 3.27 0.31 -7.66
CA VAL A 44 3.00 -0.37 -6.38
C VAL A 44 2.10 -1.57 -6.58
N ILE A 45 2.56 -2.73 -6.10
CA ILE A 45 1.78 -3.97 -6.05
C ILE A 45 1.71 -4.53 -4.63
N ALA A 46 0.61 -5.22 -4.33
CA ALA A 46 0.39 -5.88 -3.05
C ALA A 46 0.35 -7.40 -3.23
N MET A 47 1.00 -8.16 -2.36
CA MET A 47 0.96 -9.62 -2.33
C MET A 47 0.74 -10.11 -0.90
N ARG A 48 0.25 -11.35 -0.73
CA ARG A 48 0.41 -12.06 0.55
C ARG A 48 1.81 -12.63 0.63
N ALA A 49 2.42 -12.61 1.82
CA ALA A 49 3.77 -13.12 2.02
C ALA A 49 3.93 -14.57 1.55
N GLY A 50 2.93 -15.43 1.76
CA GLY A 50 2.95 -16.82 1.29
C GLY A 50 2.93 -16.98 -0.24
N ASP A 51 2.58 -15.93 -1.00
CA ASP A 51 2.51 -15.94 -2.46
C ASP A 51 3.75 -15.27 -3.11
N VAL A 52 4.65 -14.70 -2.30
CA VAL A 52 5.87 -14.05 -2.79
C VAL A 52 6.93 -15.10 -3.12
N SER A 53 7.41 -15.10 -4.37
CA SER A 53 8.56 -15.92 -4.78
C SER A 53 9.85 -15.39 -4.17
N SER A 54 10.86 -16.25 -4.02
CA SER A 54 12.20 -15.80 -3.59
C SER A 54 12.82 -14.85 -4.63
N PRO A 55 13.54 -13.80 -4.21
CA PRO A 55 14.19 -12.90 -5.14
C PRO A 55 15.31 -13.56 -5.94
N PRO A 56 15.60 -13.04 -7.14
CA PRO A 56 16.74 -13.48 -7.93
C PRO A 56 18.06 -13.11 -7.23
N GLY A 57 18.94 -14.08 -6.99
CA GLY A 57 20.26 -13.85 -6.39
C GLY A 57 20.56 -14.66 -5.12
N GLY A 58 19.52 -15.20 -4.47
CA GLY A 58 19.65 -16.08 -3.31
C GLY A 58 19.91 -15.33 -2.01
N ASP A 59 19.15 -15.73 -0.99
CA ASP A 59 19.15 -15.26 0.39
C ASP A 59 19.11 -13.74 0.53
N LEU A 60 17.90 -13.16 0.44
CA LEU A 60 17.60 -12.13 1.44
C LEU A 60 18.00 -12.77 2.77
N GLU A 61 18.82 -12.10 3.57
CA GLU A 61 18.65 -12.29 5.00
C GLU A 61 17.14 -12.19 5.20
N PRO A 62 16.50 -13.30 5.61
CA PRO A 62 15.07 -13.54 5.37
C PRO A 62 14.38 -12.27 5.78
N LEU A 63 13.51 -11.70 4.92
CA LEU A 63 12.64 -10.57 5.27
C LEU A 63 12.31 -10.75 6.75
N VAL A 64 13.02 -10.01 7.62
CA VAL A 64 13.10 -10.38 9.03
C VAL A 64 11.66 -10.34 9.51
N PRO A 65 11.21 -11.27 10.37
CA PRO A 65 9.81 -11.62 10.47
C PRO A 65 8.78 -10.47 10.44
N PRO A 66 7.58 -10.75 9.89
CA PRO A 66 6.89 -12.01 10.14
C PRO A 66 6.99 -13.00 8.97
N ALA A 67 8.12 -13.69 8.83
CA ALA A 67 8.27 -14.86 7.96
C ALA A 67 7.38 -16.02 8.44
N ASP A 68 6.81 -15.89 9.65
CA ASP A 68 5.86 -16.84 10.25
C ASP A 68 4.39 -16.53 9.90
N ASP A 69 4.11 -15.38 9.28
CA ASP A 69 2.75 -15.01 8.88
C ASP A 69 2.59 -15.07 7.34
N PRO A 70 2.04 -16.18 6.79
CA PRO A 70 1.81 -16.29 5.34
C PRO A 70 0.75 -15.31 4.83
N ASP A 71 -0.05 -14.72 5.73
CA ASP A 71 -1.09 -13.74 5.43
C ASP A 71 -0.63 -12.29 5.57
N ALA A 72 0.63 -12.05 5.94
CA ALA A 72 1.20 -10.71 5.99
C ALA A 72 1.08 -10.01 4.63
N LEU A 73 0.74 -8.72 4.66
CA LEU A 73 0.67 -7.89 3.48
C LEU A 73 2.09 -7.47 3.08
N VAL A 74 2.46 -7.78 1.85
CA VAL A 74 3.71 -7.32 1.23
C VAL A 74 3.38 -6.25 0.19
N LEU A 75 3.88 -5.05 0.40
CA LEU A 75 3.79 -3.95 -0.57
C LEU A 75 5.15 -3.79 -1.25
N PHE A 76 5.18 -3.85 -2.56
CA PHE A 76 6.37 -3.52 -3.34
C PHE A 76 6.16 -2.15 -3.96
N PHE A 77 7.11 -1.25 -3.73
CA PHE A 77 7.20 0.06 -4.35
C PHE A 77 8.42 0.03 -5.26
N SER A 78 8.28 0.47 -6.50
CA SER A 78 9.36 0.38 -7.48
C SER A 78 9.39 1.57 -8.42
N SER A 79 10.59 1.94 -8.87
CA SER A 79 10.77 2.94 -9.92
C SER A 79 10.39 2.44 -11.32
N VAL A 80 10.12 1.14 -11.46
CA VAL A 80 9.72 0.48 -12.71
C VAL A 80 8.47 -0.38 -12.50
N VAL A 81 7.72 -0.61 -13.58
CA VAL A 81 6.51 -1.44 -13.54
C VAL A 81 6.84 -2.88 -13.14
N GLN A 82 6.12 -3.39 -12.15
CA GLN A 82 6.26 -4.73 -11.59
C GLN A 82 5.16 -5.66 -12.10
N ARG A 83 5.34 -6.97 -11.91
CA ARG A 83 4.33 -7.97 -12.27
C ARG A 83 4.15 -8.96 -11.14
N CYS A 84 2.93 -9.41 -10.91
CA CYS A 84 2.63 -10.40 -9.87
C CYS A 84 3.41 -11.72 -10.01
N ALA A 85 3.74 -12.12 -11.24
CA ALA A 85 4.52 -13.34 -11.49
C ALA A 85 6.03 -13.16 -11.25
N ASP A 86 6.50 -11.90 -11.21
CA ASP A 86 7.90 -11.53 -11.02
C ASP A 86 7.95 -10.15 -10.32
N PRO A 87 7.72 -10.13 -8.99
CA PRO A 87 7.59 -8.88 -8.25
C PRO A 87 8.95 -8.23 -7.98
N TRP A 88 10.06 -8.93 -8.21
CA TRP A 88 11.38 -8.42 -7.87
C TRP A 88 11.97 -7.59 -9.00
N VAL A 89 12.59 -6.46 -8.65
CA VAL A 89 13.41 -5.76 -9.64
C VAL A 89 14.68 -6.58 -9.89
N SER A 90 15.13 -6.62 -11.14
CA SER A 90 16.38 -7.30 -11.51
C SER A 90 17.43 -6.29 -11.94
N VAL A 91 18.67 -6.55 -11.56
CA VAL A 91 19.82 -5.76 -11.98
C VAL A 91 20.07 -6.03 -13.48
N THR A 92 19.75 -5.06 -14.33
CA THR A 92 20.10 -5.10 -15.75
C THR A 92 21.25 -4.13 -16.04
N CYS A 93 22.24 -4.59 -16.79
CA CYS A 93 23.51 -3.88 -16.98
C CYS A 93 23.41 -2.55 -17.75
N ASP A 94 22.33 -2.35 -18.50
CA ASP A 94 22.13 -1.22 -19.42
C ASP A 94 21.00 -0.27 -19.01
N SER A 95 20.40 -0.46 -17.82
CA SER A 95 19.27 0.36 -17.36
C SER A 95 19.72 1.55 -16.52
N ALA A 96 18.88 2.60 -16.50
CA ALA A 96 18.98 3.65 -15.49
C ALA A 96 18.86 3.05 -14.07
N PRO A 97 19.31 3.76 -13.01
CA PRO A 97 19.16 3.27 -11.65
C PRO A 97 17.72 2.88 -11.35
N ILE A 98 17.53 1.65 -10.84
CA ILE A 98 16.23 1.11 -10.46
C ILE A 98 16.25 0.94 -8.95
N TRP A 99 15.23 1.45 -8.27
CA TRP A 99 15.05 1.21 -6.85
C TRP A 99 13.78 0.40 -6.62
N GLN A 100 13.81 -0.42 -5.57
CA GLN A 100 12.66 -1.11 -5.03
C GLN A 100 12.68 -1.02 -3.51
N PHE A 101 11.52 -0.71 -2.93
CA PHE A 101 11.28 -0.75 -1.50
C PHE A 101 10.15 -1.73 -1.23
N VAL A 102 10.38 -2.70 -0.36
CA VAL A 102 9.42 -3.74 0.02
C VAL A 102 9.06 -3.54 1.47
N LEU A 103 7.77 -3.45 1.78
CA LEU A 103 7.23 -3.35 3.12
C LEU A 103 6.42 -4.61 3.46
N VAL A 104 6.71 -5.24 4.58
CA VAL A 104 6.00 -6.42 5.09
C VAL A 104 5.27 -6.04 6.37
N VAL A 105 3.94 -6.07 6.31
CA VAL A 105 3.06 -5.72 7.42
C VAL A 105 2.35 -6.99 7.92
N PRO A 106 2.56 -7.39 9.19
CA PRO A 106 1.83 -8.51 9.79
C PRO A 106 0.31 -8.38 9.63
N SER A 107 -0.38 -9.49 9.40
CA SER A 107 -1.84 -9.49 9.18
C SER A 107 -2.60 -8.95 10.40
N GLU A 108 -2.09 -9.14 11.62
CA GLU A 108 -2.72 -8.62 12.83
C GLU A 108 -2.62 -7.09 12.99
N LEU A 109 -1.71 -6.46 12.25
CA LEU A 109 -1.62 -5.00 12.16
C LEU A 109 -2.50 -4.44 11.06
N PHE A 110 -2.88 -5.27 10.09
CA PHE A 110 -3.69 -4.88 8.95
C PHE A 110 -5.20 -4.96 9.25
N THR A 111 -5.63 -4.32 10.34
CA THR A 111 -7.04 -4.35 10.81
C THR A 111 -7.89 -3.17 10.34
N GLY A 112 -7.35 -2.33 9.46
CA GLY A 112 -7.96 -1.06 9.04
C GLY A 112 -7.56 0.10 9.96
N GLY A 113 -7.37 1.29 9.38
CA GLY A 113 -6.88 2.48 10.08
C GLY A 113 -5.43 2.84 9.75
N VAL A 114 -4.82 3.64 10.60
CA VAL A 114 -3.44 4.13 10.46
C VAL A 114 -2.49 3.19 11.21
N ILE A 115 -1.53 2.63 10.48
CA ILE A 115 -0.48 1.75 10.97
C ILE A 115 0.79 2.58 11.14
N ASP A 116 1.39 2.55 12.34
CA ASP A 116 2.71 3.13 12.59
C ASP A 116 3.78 2.17 12.06
N LEU A 117 4.55 2.62 11.07
CA LEU A 117 5.56 1.77 10.43
C LEU A 117 6.80 1.56 11.29
N SER A 118 6.94 2.31 12.40
CA SER A 118 8.03 2.13 13.35
C SER A 118 7.84 0.94 14.29
N ASP A 119 6.68 0.25 14.22
CA ASP A 119 6.47 -1.03 14.89
C ASP A 119 7.54 -2.04 14.43
N SER A 120 8.29 -2.59 15.39
CA SER A 120 9.40 -3.50 15.10
C SER A 120 8.95 -4.85 14.52
N ARG A 121 7.65 -5.12 14.47
CA ARG A 121 7.09 -6.29 13.77
C ARG A 121 6.91 -6.04 12.27
N ILE A 122 6.95 -4.79 11.84
CA ILE A 122 6.94 -4.43 10.42
C ILE A 122 8.37 -4.50 9.92
N SER A 123 8.56 -5.12 8.78
CA SER A 123 9.88 -5.27 8.19
C SER A 123 9.92 -4.64 6.82
N TYR A 124 11.12 -4.22 6.43
CA TYR A 124 11.34 -3.61 5.14
C TYR A 124 12.61 -4.15 4.49
N HIS A 125 12.64 -4.06 3.17
CA HIS A 125 13.80 -4.34 2.34
C HIS A 125 13.91 -3.27 1.28
N GLU A 126 15.12 -2.81 1.01
CA GLU A 126 15.42 -1.84 -0.02
C GLU A 126 16.47 -2.45 -0.95
N GLU A 127 16.26 -2.31 -2.24
CA GLU A 127 17.20 -2.73 -3.28
C GLU A 127 17.41 -1.56 -4.24
N LEU A 128 18.68 -1.27 -4.55
CA LEU A 128 19.07 -0.26 -5.51
C LEU A 128 20.02 -0.88 -6.53
N ALA A 129 19.58 -0.96 -7.78
CA ALA A 129 20.34 -1.47 -8.90
C ALA A 129 20.93 -0.32 -9.72
N TYR A 130 22.21 -0.40 -10.06
CA TYR A 130 22.93 0.61 -10.83
C TYR A 130 23.34 0.12 -12.23
N PRO A 131 23.55 1.05 -13.17
CA PRO A 131 24.23 0.75 -14.43
C PRO A 131 25.60 0.06 -14.15
N GLY A 132 25.91 -1.01 -14.88
CA GLY A 132 27.15 -1.77 -14.70
C GLY A 132 27.02 -3.08 -13.89
N CYS A 133 25.81 -3.62 -13.76
CA CYS A 133 25.53 -4.94 -13.17
C CYS A 133 25.86 -5.07 -11.67
N TRP A 134 25.68 -4.01 -10.89
CA TRP A 134 25.87 -4.04 -9.43
C TRP A 134 24.73 -3.31 -8.73
N GLY A 135 24.55 -3.63 -7.45
CA GLY A 135 23.49 -3.04 -6.62
C GLY A 135 23.85 -3.06 -5.15
N THR A 136 22.99 -2.42 -4.35
CA THR A 136 23.07 -2.40 -2.90
C THR A 136 21.71 -2.75 -2.34
N GLY A 137 21.68 -3.64 -1.36
CA GLY A 137 20.49 -4.00 -0.62
C GLY A 137 20.62 -3.65 0.85
N ALA A 138 19.52 -3.24 1.48
CA ALA A 138 19.40 -3.09 2.92
C ALA A 138 18.09 -3.73 3.39
N GLY A 139 18.01 -4.07 4.67
CA GLY A 139 16.79 -4.56 5.28
C GLY A 139 16.79 -4.28 6.77
N GLY A 140 15.60 -4.30 7.35
CA GLY A 140 15.46 -4.04 8.77
C GLY A 140 14.03 -4.18 9.26
N SER A 141 13.86 -3.91 10.54
CA SER A 141 12.57 -3.88 11.23
C SER A 141 12.26 -2.46 11.69
N GLY A 142 11.03 -2.01 11.45
CA GLY A 142 10.59 -0.67 11.74
C GLY A 142 11.18 0.36 10.76
N VAL A 143 10.33 1.11 10.08
CA VAL A 143 10.70 2.25 9.26
C VAL A 143 9.90 3.48 9.71
N ARG A 144 10.45 4.68 9.55
CA ARG A 144 9.67 5.89 9.88
C ARG A 144 8.45 5.99 8.97
N GLY A 145 7.36 6.53 9.52
CA GLY A 145 6.17 6.88 8.77
C GLY A 145 4.92 6.12 9.21
N THR A 146 3.86 6.31 8.45
CA THR A 146 2.56 5.69 8.69
C THR A 146 1.95 5.21 7.38
N LEU A 147 1.29 4.06 7.43
CA LEU A 147 0.48 3.51 6.34
C LEU A 147 -1.00 3.53 6.75
N GLU A 148 -1.84 4.26 6.03
CA GLU A 148 -3.29 4.25 6.23
C GLU A 148 -3.96 3.48 5.10
N THR A 149 -4.70 2.43 5.44
CA THR A 149 -5.61 1.78 4.49
C THR A 149 -6.89 2.58 4.40
N VAL A 150 -7.11 3.23 3.26
CA VAL A 150 -8.28 4.09 3.00
C VAL A 150 -9.47 3.25 2.58
N SER A 151 -9.25 2.29 1.69
CA SER A 151 -10.24 1.33 1.22
C SER A 151 -9.56 0.11 0.62
N SER A 152 -10.25 -1.02 0.61
CA SER A 152 -9.79 -2.24 -0.05
C SER A 152 -10.98 -2.93 -0.70
N ASP A 153 -10.74 -3.50 -1.86
CA ASP A 153 -11.62 -4.47 -2.49
C ASP A 153 -10.82 -5.73 -2.89
N ASP A 154 -11.44 -6.61 -3.66
CA ASP A 154 -10.86 -7.89 -4.06
C ASP A 154 -9.68 -7.74 -5.04
N ALA A 155 -9.60 -6.62 -5.78
CA ALA A 155 -8.62 -6.41 -6.84
C ALA A 155 -7.60 -5.32 -6.50
N SER A 156 -7.94 -4.40 -5.60
CA SER A 156 -7.16 -3.20 -5.34
C SER A 156 -7.19 -2.80 -3.87
N LEU A 157 -6.14 -2.10 -3.48
CA LEU A 157 -5.97 -1.50 -2.17
C LEU A 157 -5.62 -0.02 -2.34
N PHE A 158 -6.33 0.86 -1.63
CA PHE A 158 -6.04 2.28 -1.60
C PHE A 158 -5.35 2.61 -0.29
N VAL A 159 -4.08 3.02 -0.38
CA VAL A 159 -3.27 3.38 0.80
C VAL A 159 -2.77 4.81 0.73
N LYS A 160 -2.59 5.42 1.90
CA LYS A 160 -1.79 6.63 2.05
C LYS A 160 -0.54 6.28 2.83
N LEU A 161 0.60 6.63 2.29
CA LEU A 161 1.89 6.50 2.94
C LEU A 161 2.41 7.90 3.28
N ARG A 162 2.87 8.10 4.51
CA ARG A 162 3.33 9.40 5.02
C ARG A 162 4.56 9.25 5.89
N GLY A 163 5.50 10.18 5.78
CA GLY A 163 6.76 10.15 6.51
C GLY A 163 7.63 8.94 6.23
N ALA A 164 7.34 8.17 5.18
CA ALA A 164 8.11 7.00 4.79
C ALA A 164 9.21 7.47 3.84
N ALA A 165 10.41 7.64 4.38
CA ALA A 165 11.55 8.08 3.63
C ALA A 165 12.82 7.41 4.13
N ASN A 166 13.71 7.07 3.21
CA ASN A 166 15.13 6.87 3.49
C ASN A 166 15.91 8.14 3.07
N GLU A 167 17.24 8.15 3.22
CA GLU A 167 18.05 9.37 3.01
C GLU A 167 17.92 9.97 1.60
N ASP A 168 17.56 9.16 0.60
CA ASP A 168 17.55 9.54 -0.82
C ASP A 168 16.16 9.42 -1.50
N LEU A 169 15.18 8.79 -0.84
CA LEU A 169 13.86 8.48 -1.39
C LEU A 169 12.74 8.82 -0.41
N SER A 170 11.76 9.58 -0.89
CA SER A 170 10.49 9.80 -0.18
C SER A 170 9.39 9.00 -0.88
N LEU A 171 8.72 8.12 -0.12
CA LEU A 171 7.58 7.31 -0.57
C LEU A 171 6.24 7.92 -0.16
N ASP A 172 6.22 9.19 0.24
CA ASP A 172 5.00 9.88 0.62
C ASP A 172 4.04 10.01 -0.56
N GLY A 173 2.86 9.42 -0.44
CA GLY A 173 1.93 9.35 -1.57
C GLY A 173 0.58 8.73 -1.23
N HIS A 174 -0.34 8.85 -2.19
CA HIS A 174 -1.62 8.15 -2.19
C HIS A 174 -1.56 7.14 -3.33
N TYR A 175 -1.68 5.86 -3.01
CA TYR A 175 -1.43 4.79 -3.95
C TYR A 175 -2.69 3.97 -4.16
N THR A 176 -3.01 3.73 -5.44
CA THR A 176 -3.90 2.64 -5.85
C THR A 176 -3.01 1.46 -6.16
N VAL A 177 -3.10 0.43 -5.33
CA VAL A 177 -2.22 -0.74 -5.35
C VAL A 177 -2.97 -1.92 -5.94
N ASP A 178 -2.42 -2.51 -6.99
CA ASP A 178 -2.98 -3.73 -7.58
C ASP A 178 -2.67 -4.92 -6.67
N ARG A 179 -3.70 -5.71 -6.32
CA ARG A 179 -3.53 -6.94 -5.51
C ARG A 179 -3.17 -8.12 -6.41
N CYS A 180 -2.02 -8.70 -6.14
CA CYS A 180 -1.58 -9.95 -6.71
C CYS A 180 -2.08 -11.12 -5.86
N GLY A 181 -2.89 -11.98 -6.47
CA GLY A 181 -3.48 -13.15 -5.83
C GLY A 181 -4.89 -13.39 -6.35
N ALA A 182 -5.36 -14.63 -6.31
CA ALA A 182 -6.75 -14.89 -6.64
C ALA A 182 -7.65 -14.35 -5.53
N ALA A 183 -8.63 -13.51 -5.87
CA ALA A 183 -9.80 -13.34 -5.02
C ALA A 183 -10.33 -14.76 -4.77
N THR A 184 -10.31 -15.22 -3.51
CA THR A 184 -10.90 -16.51 -3.16
C THR A 184 -12.35 -16.48 -3.61
N VAL A 185 -12.65 -17.19 -4.70
CA VAL A 185 -14.01 -17.41 -5.16
C VAL A 185 -14.80 -17.94 -3.96
N PRO A 186 -15.91 -17.30 -3.54
CA PRO A 186 -16.73 -17.84 -2.46
C PRO A 186 -17.11 -19.27 -2.83
N ALA A 187 -16.89 -20.21 -1.91
CA ALA A 187 -17.34 -21.58 -2.11
C ALA A 187 -18.83 -21.55 -2.48
N PRO A 188 -19.28 -22.30 -3.50
CA PRO A 188 -20.71 -22.35 -3.81
C PRO A 188 -21.45 -22.88 -2.59
N ASP A 189 -22.41 -22.11 -2.09
CA ASP A 189 -23.34 -22.55 -1.07
C ASP A 189 -23.98 -23.87 -1.53
N GLY A 190 -23.66 -24.95 -0.82
CA GLY A 190 -24.23 -26.28 -1.04
C GLY A 190 -25.58 -26.47 -0.36
#